data_AF-A0A841Q6S4-F1
#
_entry.id   AF-A0A841Q6S4-F1
#
_cell.length_a   1.000
_cell.length_b   1.000
_cell.length_c   1.000
_cell.angle_alpha   90.00
_cell.angle_beta   90.00
_cell.angle_gamma   90.00
#
_symmetry.space_group_name_H-M   'P 1'
#
loop_
_entity.id
_entity.type
_entity.pdbx_description
1 polymer ?
#
loop_
_entity_poly.entity_id
_entity_poly.type
_entity_poly.pdbx_seq_one_letter_code
_entity_poly.pdbx_strand_id
1 'polypeptide(L)'
;MRVPVKYKIITTLLFILIVIIPTVHAEPNPDMWVNDQIQDKSFSKIGDAWGSVTHQYGEFLPEMTNKDLTDFVKDDAPLSIQNWIQGLVKYLFHELFLNGKLLGSLILLTLFSVVLQTMQNAFESKAVNKVAYAVIYLVLITLALNSFRLAASYTTDAIEAMSHFMNALIPLILAIMASVGSITSLAFFHPIILFLIHTSGVLISKVILPLLFLSALLHIVSSLNEHYKATQLANLLRNAALTIMGVFLTIFLGVISVQGAATAIQDGIALKTAKFVTGNFIPVIGRMFTDAAGTVMSASMLLKNTIGLVGVVTVLAIALFPAIKVLVIGIIYKLAAAILQPVGGGPVITTLDLISKHIFYIFAALLVVTMMFFFAIVILVAASNLTLMVR
;
A
#
# COMPACT_ATOMS: atom_id res chain seq x y z
N MET A 1 4.00 -27.42 -15.82
CA MET A 1 2.91 -26.52 -16.23
C MET A 1 3.48 -25.51 -17.22
N ARG A 2 3.23 -25.69 -18.53
CA ARG A 2 3.84 -24.86 -19.59
C ARG A 2 3.11 -23.52 -19.67
N VAL A 3 3.78 -22.43 -19.30
CA VAL A 3 3.27 -21.06 -19.50
C VAL A 3 3.01 -20.86 -21.00
N PRO A 4 1.82 -20.40 -21.41
CA PRO A 4 1.49 -20.24 -22.82
C PRO A 4 2.46 -19.28 -23.51
N VAL A 5 2.96 -19.69 -24.68
CA VAL A 5 3.99 -18.99 -25.48
C VAL A 5 3.65 -17.51 -25.72
N LYS A 6 2.36 -17.16 -25.79
CA LYS A 6 1.88 -15.78 -25.96
C LYS A 6 2.30 -14.83 -24.83
N TYR A 7 2.33 -15.29 -23.59
CA TYR A 7 2.73 -14.43 -22.45
C TYR A 7 4.24 -14.20 -22.41
N LYS A 8 5.04 -15.20 -22.84
CA LYS A 8 6.48 -15.02 -23.01
C LYS A 8 6.78 -13.98 -24.10
N ILE A 9 6.06 -14.04 -25.22
CA ILE A 9 6.25 -13.07 -26.31
C ILE A 9 5.91 -11.65 -25.86
N ILE A 10 4.84 -11.46 -25.09
CA ILE A 10 4.45 -10.12 -24.59
C ILE A 10 5.47 -9.59 -23.57
N THR A 11 5.95 -10.41 -22.63
CA THR A 11 6.96 -9.96 -21.66
C THR A 11 8.32 -9.72 -22.31
N THR A 12 8.69 -10.52 -23.33
CA THR A 12 9.91 -10.29 -24.11
C THR A 12 9.79 -9.04 -24.99
N LEU A 13 8.64 -8.77 -25.61
CA LEU A 13 8.40 -7.53 -26.36
C LEU A 13 8.40 -6.29 -25.46
N LEU A 14 7.81 -6.37 -24.26
CA LEU A 14 7.84 -5.25 -23.30
C LEU A 14 9.27 -4.99 -22.79
N PHE A 15 10.04 -6.05 -22.55
CA PHE A 15 11.44 -5.96 -22.16
C PHE A 15 12.32 -5.38 -23.29
N ILE A 16 12.09 -5.80 -24.53
CA ILE A 16 12.77 -5.27 -25.72
C ILE A 16 12.41 -3.80 -25.95
N LEU A 17 11.16 -3.39 -25.74
CA LEU A 17 10.73 -2.00 -25.85
C LEU A 17 11.40 -1.09 -24.79
N ILE A 18 11.65 -1.62 -23.58
CA ILE A 18 12.36 -0.92 -22.51
C ILE A 18 13.86 -0.81 -22.81
N VAL A 19 14.45 -1.79 -23.49
CA VAL A 19 15.89 -1.83 -23.81
C VAL A 19 16.25 -1.01 -25.06
N ILE A 20 15.31 -0.80 -26.01
CA ILE A 20 15.57 -0.10 -27.28
C ILE A 20 15.32 1.42 -27.20
N ILE A 21 14.88 1.98 -26.07
CA ILE A 21 14.84 3.44 -25.93
C ILE A 21 16.27 3.97 -26.09
N PRO A 22 16.57 4.79 -27.12
CA PRO A 22 17.92 5.28 -27.32
C PRO A 22 18.36 6.03 -26.07
N THR A 23 19.45 5.58 -25.46
CA THR A 23 20.12 6.28 -24.38
C THR A 23 20.71 7.57 -24.95
N VAL A 24 19.92 8.65 -24.94
CA VAL A 24 20.41 9.99 -25.21
C VAL A 24 21.40 10.33 -24.11
N HIS A 25 22.69 10.25 -24.43
CA HIS A 25 23.77 10.71 -23.56
C HIS A 25 23.83 12.23 -23.67
N ALA A 26 22.99 12.91 -22.89
CA ALA A 26 23.28 14.29 -22.53
C ALA A 26 24.40 14.24 -21.48
N GLU A 27 25.55 14.84 -21.75
CA GLU A 27 26.51 15.18 -20.68
C GLU A 27 25.78 16.09 -19.69
N PRO A 28 25.43 15.60 -18.49
CA PRO A 28 24.79 16.45 -17.52
C PRO A 28 25.90 17.30 -16.91
N ASN A 29 25.85 18.62 -17.10
CA ASN A 29 26.70 19.52 -16.32
C ASN A 29 26.28 19.40 -14.84
N PRO A 30 27.08 18.73 -13.98
CA PRO A 30 26.67 18.38 -12.62
C PRO A 30 26.41 19.63 -11.77
N ASP A 31 27.15 20.70 -12.04
CA ASP A 31 27.14 21.93 -11.24
C ASP A 31 25.84 22.72 -11.40
N MET A 32 25.16 22.62 -12.55
CA MET A 32 23.84 23.26 -12.76
C MET A 32 22.70 22.47 -12.09
N TRP A 33 22.75 21.14 -12.11
CA TRP A 33 21.70 20.28 -11.53
C TRP A 33 21.73 20.25 -10.00
N VAL A 34 22.93 20.23 -9.42
CA VAL A 34 23.13 20.21 -7.97
C VAL A 34 22.65 21.53 -7.34
N ASN A 35 22.88 22.67 -7.97
CA ASN A 35 22.54 23.98 -7.38
C ASN A 35 21.04 24.34 -7.48
N ASP A 36 20.32 23.91 -8.53
CA ASP A 36 18.88 24.18 -8.69
C ASP A 36 17.98 23.22 -7.89
N GLN A 37 18.43 22.00 -7.60
CA GLN A 37 17.65 20.98 -6.86
C GLN A 37 17.90 20.99 -5.34
N ILE A 38 19.10 21.41 -4.91
CA ILE A 38 19.46 21.57 -3.49
C ILE A 38 18.86 22.88 -2.92
N GLN A 39 18.42 23.81 -3.77
CA GLN A 39 17.70 25.01 -3.34
C GLN A 39 16.35 24.67 -2.72
N ASP A 40 16.22 24.94 -1.41
CA ASP A 40 15.07 25.29 -0.56
C ASP A 40 13.72 24.56 -0.77
N LYS A 41 13.22 24.43 -2.00
CA LYS A 41 11.92 23.84 -2.35
C LYS A 41 11.80 22.34 -2.08
N SER A 42 12.84 21.54 -2.30
CA SER A 42 12.76 20.07 -2.06
C SER A 42 12.86 19.74 -0.58
N PHE A 43 13.74 20.44 0.15
CA PHE A 43 13.85 20.31 1.61
C PHE A 43 12.60 20.83 2.32
N SER A 44 12.04 21.97 1.89
CA SER A 44 10.76 22.48 2.40
C SER A 44 9.63 21.47 2.18
N LYS A 45 9.51 20.84 1.01
CA LYS A 45 8.46 19.83 0.75
C LYS A 45 8.60 18.56 1.59
N ILE A 46 9.84 18.12 1.89
CA ILE A 46 10.10 17.00 2.81
C ILE A 46 9.71 17.41 4.24
N GLY A 47 10.05 18.65 4.63
CA GLY A 47 9.62 19.26 5.88
C GLY A 47 8.11 19.37 6.02
N ASP A 48 7.40 19.76 4.95
CA ASP A 48 5.94 19.85 4.93
C ASP A 48 5.29 18.47 5.07
N ALA A 49 5.82 17.46 4.39
CA ALA A 49 5.34 16.08 4.51
C ALA A 49 5.53 15.56 5.94
N TRP A 50 6.71 15.77 6.53
CA TRP A 50 6.98 15.43 7.92
C TRP A 50 6.06 16.20 8.89
N GLY A 51 5.94 17.51 8.70
CA GLY A 51 5.07 18.42 9.45
C GLY A 51 3.61 18.00 9.41
N SER A 52 3.12 17.52 8.26
CA SER A 52 1.76 17.02 8.14
C SER A 52 1.52 15.77 9.00
N VAL A 53 2.48 14.85 9.03
CA VAL A 53 2.40 13.62 9.82
C VAL A 53 2.54 13.92 11.32
N THR A 54 3.46 14.79 11.71
CA THR A 54 3.65 15.18 13.12
C THR A 54 2.48 16.01 13.64
N HIS A 55 1.92 16.91 12.83
CA HIS A 55 0.75 17.70 13.22
C HIS A 55 -0.49 16.81 13.39
N GLN A 56 -0.68 15.84 12.50
CA GLN A 56 -1.87 14.99 12.51
C GLN A 56 -1.77 13.82 13.50
N TYR A 57 -0.56 13.31 13.76
CA TYR A 57 -0.35 12.07 14.51
C TYR A 57 0.69 12.16 15.64
N GLY A 58 1.23 13.34 15.92
CA GLY A 58 2.31 13.55 16.90
C GLY A 58 1.96 13.13 18.34
N GLU A 59 0.68 13.07 18.69
CA GLU A 59 0.22 12.55 20.00
C GLU A 59 0.44 11.03 20.15
N PHE A 60 0.60 10.32 19.04
CA PHE A 60 0.85 8.88 18.98
C PHE A 60 2.32 8.55 18.74
N LEU A 61 3.13 9.52 18.29
CA LEU A 61 4.56 9.34 18.06
C LEU A 61 5.37 10.47 18.74
N PRO A 62 5.58 10.39 20.07
CA PRO A 62 6.30 11.42 20.82
C PRO A 62 7.75 11.62 20.35
N GLU A 63 8.35 10.61 19.70
CA GLU A 63 9.68 10.70 19.10
C GLU A 63 9.71 11.57 17.83
N MET A 64 8.60 11.66 17.08
CA MET A 64 8.53 12.51 15.89
C MET A 64 8.16 13.97 16.20
N THR A 65 7.52 14.20 17.34
CA THR A 65 7.06 15.54 17.78
C THR A 65 8.16 16.39 18.41
N ASN A 66 9.16 15.75 19.04
CA ASN A 66 10.18 16.43 19.84
C ASN A 66 11.52 16.64 19.12
N LYS A 67 11.67 16.16 17.89
CA LYS A 67 12.91 16.29 17.11
C LYS A 67 12.59 16.86 15.74
N ASP A 68 13.27 17.93 15.38
CA ASP A 68 13.24 18.44 14.02
C ASP A 68 13.92 17.41 13.09
N LEU A 69 13.59 17.41 11.80
CA LEU A 69 14.21 16.51 10.80
C LEU A 69 15.75 16.58 10.86
N THR A 70 16.28 17.75 11.23
CA THR A 70 17.72 18.01 11.42
C THR A 70 18.32 17.37 12.67
N ASP A 71 17.53 17.06 13.70
CA ASP A 71 18.00 16.40 14.91
C ASP A 71 18.06 14.88 14.71
N PHE A 72 17.13 14.33 13.91
CA PHE A 72 17.28 12.96 13.40
C PHE A 72 18.55 12.78 12.56
N VAL A 73 18.99 13.86 11.91
CA VAL A 73 20.20 13.86 11.08
C VAL A 73 21.49 13.91 11.89
N LYS A 74 21.48 14.58 13.03
CA LYS A 74 22.68 14.88 13.82
C LYS A 74 22.97 13.90 14.95
N ASP A 75 21.93 13.25 15.49
CA ASP A 75 22.01 12.72 16.86
C ASP A 75 22.16 11.19 16.93
N ASP A 76 22.34 10.50 15.79
CA ASP A 76 22.44 9.02 15.67
C ASP A 76 21.44 8.28 16.58
N ALA A 77 20.27 8.91 16.79
CA ALA A 77 19.39 8.57 17.88
C ALA A 77 18.66 7.28 17.51
N PRO A 78 18.80 6.20 18.31
CA PRO A 78 18.17 4.94 17.99
C PRO A 78 16.66 5.13 18.04
N LEU A 79 16.00 5.00 16.89
CA LEU A 79 14.54 4.89 16.80
C LEU A 79 14.09 3.76 17.72
N SER A 80 13.34 4.07 18.76
CA SER A 80 12.83 3.03 19.64
C SER A 80 11.64 2.37 18.96
N ILE A 81 11.91 1.23 18.31
CA ILE A 81 10.88 0.37 17.70
C ILE A 81 9.76 0.09 18.72
N GLN A 82 10.10 -0.02 20.01
CA GLN A 82 9.14 -0.22 21.08
C GLN A 82 8.15 0.95 21.23
N ASN A 83 8.64 2.20 21.19
CA ASN A 83 7.79 3.40 21.31
C ASN A 83 6.88 3.55 20.09
N TRP A 84 7.40 3.24 18.90
CA TRP A 84 6.60 3.20 17.67
C TRP A 84 5.48 2.17 17.74
N ILE A 85 5.77 0.94 18.18
CA ILE A 85 4.75 -0.11 18.34
C ILE A 85 3.69 0.34 19.36
N GLN A 86 4.09 0.90 20.50
CA GLN A 86 3.15 1.41 21.50
C GLN A 86 2.27 2.53 20.94
N GLY A 87 2.84 3.45 20.16
CA GLY A 87 2.12 4.52 19.47
C GLY A 87 1.07 3.99 18.49
N LEU A 88 1.45 3.03 17.65
CA LEU A 88 0.54 2.39 16.69
C LEU A 88 -0.58 1.62 17.39
N VAL A 89 -0.29 0.93 18.50
CA VAL A 89 -1.30 0.24 19.30
C VAL A 89 -2.26 1.25 19.94
N LYS A 90 -1.76 2.34 20.53
CA LYS A 90 -2.59 3.43 21.08
C LYS A 90 -3.50 4.01 20.01
N TYR A 91 -2.97 4.26 18.82
CA TYR A 91 -3.73 4.77 17.68
C TYR A 91 -4.79 3.78 17.17
N LEU A 92 -4.46 2.48 17.11
CA LEU A 92 -5.42 1.42 16.75
C LEU A 92 -6.61 1.40 17.70
N PHE A 93 -6.38 1.46 19.02
CA PHE A 93 -7.46 1.53 19.99
C PHE A 93 -8.25 2.83 19.85
N HIS A 94 -7.57 3.97 19.67
CA HIS A 94 -8.24 5.26 19.45
C HIS A 94 -9.21 5.19 18.27
N GLU A 95 -8.76 4.70 17.11
CA GLU A 95 -9.62 4.50 15.94
C GLU A 95 -10.75 3.49 16.19
N LEU A 96 -10.50 2.42 16.95
CA LEU A 96 -11.55 1.45 17.30
C LEU A 96 -12.65 2.10 18.15
N PHE A 97 -12.29 2.95 19.12
CA PHE A 97 -13.24 3.70 19.94
C PHE A 97 -14.00 4.75 19.12
N LEU A 98 -13.31 5.52 18.27
CA LEU A 98 -13.94 6.49 17.37
C LEU A 98 -14.97 5.85 16.44
N ASN A 99 -14.64 4.68 15.89
CA ASN A 99 -15.53 3.93 15.01
C ASN A 99 -16.50 3.01 15.78
N GLY A 100 -16.54 3.07 17.12
CA GLY A 100 -17.46 2.29 17.94
C GLY A 100 -18.94 2.55 17.62
N LYS A 101 -19.28 3.78 17.19
CA LYS A 101 -20.63 4.12 16.71
C LYS A 101 -21.02 3.29 15.49
N LEU A 102 -20.10 3.05 14.56
CA LEU A 102 -20.35 2.20 13.39
C LEU A 102 -20.63 0.76 13.83
N LEU A 103 -19.78 0.20 14.71
CA LEU A 103 -19.97 -1.15 15.24
C LEU A 103 -21.33 -1.31 15.94
N GLY A 104 -21.68 -0.40 16.86
CA GLY A 104 -22.96 -0.42 17.55
C GLY A 104 -24.16 -0.32 16.60
N SER A 105 -24.06 0.55 15.57
CA SER A 105 -25.10 0.70 14.55
C SER A 105 -25.29 -0.59 13.74
N LEU A 106 -24.20 -1.25 13.32
CA LEU A 106 -24.26 -2.52 12.59
C LEU A 106 -24.91 -3.62 13.43
N ILE A 107 -24.53 -3.72 14.72
CA ILE A 107 -25.09 -4.70 15.64
C ILE A 107 -26.58 -4.47 15.82
N LEU A 108 -26.99 -3.26 16.20
CA LEU A 108 -28.38 -2.93 16.48
C LEU A 108 -29.29 -3.16 15.27
N LEU A 109 -28.90 -2.66 14.09
CA LEU A 109 -29.67 -2.82 12.87
C LEU A 109 -29.77 -4.29 12.44
N THR A 110 -28.70 -5.07 12.60
CA THR A 110 -28.75 -6.50 12.25
C THR A 110 -29.62 -7.28 13.23
N LEU A 111 -29.58 -6.97 14.53
CA LEU A 111 -30.50 -7.57 15.51
C LEU A 111 -31.96 -7.28 15.16
N PHE A 112 -32.29 -6.03 14.84
CA PHE A 112 -33.64 -5.69 14.36
C PHE A 112 -33.99 -6.45 13.08
N SER A 113 -33.06 -6.57 12.14
CA SER A 113 -33.27 -7.33 10.90
C SER A 113 -33.59 -8.80 11.18
N VAL A 114 -32.88 -9.43 12.13
CA VAL A 114 -33.10 -10.84 12.52
C VAL A 114 -34.44 -11.01 13.24
N VAL A 115 -34.82 -10.09 14.14
CA VAL A 115 -36.12 -10.10 14.82
C VAL A 115 -37.27 -9.95 13.82
N LEU A 116 -37.16 -9.05 12.84
CA LEU A 116 -38.18 -8.91 11.80
C LEU A 116 -38.29 -10.16 10.92
N GLN A 117 -37.15 -10.83 10.65
CA GLN A 117 -37.13 -12.07 9.88
C GLN A 117 -37.84 -13.22 10.63
N THR A 118 -37.65 -13.33 11.95
CA THR A 118 -38.39 -14.34 12.75
C THR A 118 -39.87 -14.01 12.86
N MET A 119 -40.25 -12.73 13.00
CA MET A 119 -41.66 -12.32 12.96
C MET A 119 -42.32 -12.56 11.59
N GLN A 120 -41.60 -12.36 10.48
CA GLN A 120 -42.13 -12.66 9.13
C GLN A 120 -42.60 -14.11 9.01
N ASN A 121 -41.92 -15.04 9.68
CA ASN A 121 -42.29 -16.46 9.65
C ASN A 121 -43.47 -16.79 10.57
N ALA A 122 -43.79 -15.93 11.55
CA ALA A 122 -44.83 -16.15 12.55
C ALA A 122 -46.18 -15.47 12.25
N PHE A 123 -46.23 -14.49 11.35
CA PHE A 123 -47.45 -13.72 11.01
C PHE A 123 -47.97 -14.01 9.59
N GLU A 124 -49.30 -13.95 9.39
CA GLU A 124 -49.94 -14.13 8.08
C GLU A 124 -49.58 -13.01 7.07
N SER A 125 -49.31 -11.80 7.56
CA SER A 125 -48.91 -10.63 6.76
C SER A 125 -47.42 -10.69 6.35
N LYS A 126 -47.07 -11.62 5.47
CA LYS A 126 -45.70 -11.80 4.96
C LYS A 126 -45.18 -10.60 4.17
N ALA A 127 -46.06 -9.81 3.55
CA ALA A 127 -45.68 -8.67 2.70
C ALA A 127 -45.08 -7.50 3.50
N VAL A 128 -45.74 -7.06 4.57
CA VAL A 128 -45.30 -5.90 5.38
C VAL A 128 -43.93 -6.16 6.03
N ASN A 129 -43.75 -7.34 6.63
CA ASN A 129 -42.48 -7.72 7.25
C ASN A 129 -41.34 -7.87 6.23
N LYS A 130 -41.64 -8.31 5.00
CA LYS A 130 -40.65 -8.38 3.91
C LYS A 130 -40.16 -6.99 3.47
N VAL A 131 -41.05 -6.00 3.40
CA VAL A 131 -40.67 -4.61 3.08
C VAL A 131 -39.83 -4.03 4.21
N ALA A 132 -40.22 -4.21 5.48
CA ALA A 132 -39.47 -3.71 6.63
C ALA A 132 -38.05 -4.30 6.70
N TYR A 133 -37.92 -5.61 6.46
CA TYR A 133 -36.62 -6.28 6.34
C TYR A 133 -35.76 -5.66 5.22
N ALA A 134 -36.34 -5.43 4.05
CA ALA A 134 -35.63 -4.84 2.92
C ALA A 134 -35.11 -3.42 3.21
N VAL A 135 -35.90 -2.60 3.92
CA VAL A 135 -35.48 -1.25 4.33
C VAL A 135 -34.28 -1.29 5.26
N ILE A 136 -34.30 -2.13 6.31
CA ILE A 136 -33.15 -2.26 7.23
C ILE A 136 -31.92 -2.76 6.48
N TYR A 137 -32.09 -3.73 5.58
CA TYR A 137 -30.98 -4.25 4.80
C TYR A 137 -30.37 -3.20 3.86
N LEU A 138 -31.19 -2.35 3.23
CA LEU A 138 -30.71 -1.21 2.42
C LEU A 138 -29.94 -0.18 3.25
N VAL A 139 -30.35 0.10 4.49
CA VAL A 139 -29.60 0.97 5.40
C VAL A 139 -28.23 0.36 5.72
N LEU A 140 -28.17 -0.95 6.00
CA LEU A 140 -26.90 -1.66 6.25
C LEU A 140 -25.98 -1.64 5.02
N ILE A 141 -26.54 -1.80 3.81
CA ILE A 141 -25.79 -1.66 2.56
C ILE A 141 -25.26 -0.23 2.39
N THR A 142 -26.05 0.78 2.73
CA THR A 142 -25.61 2.19 2.66
C THR A 142 -24.42 2.44 3.59
N LEU A 143 -24.47 1.94 4.83
CA LEU A 143 -23.35 2.01 5.77
C LEU A 143 -22.12 1.27 5.22
N ALA A 144 -22.31 0.09 4.63
CA ALA A 144 -21.26 -0.70 4.01
C ALA A 144 -20.55 0.03 2.87
N LEU A 145 -21.31 0.58 1.93
CA LEU A 145 -20.77 1.31 0.79
C LEU A 145 -20.04 2.58 1.25
N ASN A 146 -20.55 3.25 2.28
CA ASN A 146 -19.88 4.40 2.88
C ASN A 146 -18.53 4.01 3.51
N SER A 147 -18.50 2.91 4.27
CA SER A 147 -17.27 2.39 4.88
C SER A 147 -16.25 1.94 3.84
N PHE A 148 -16.71 1.31 2.74
CA PHE A 148 -15.84 0.97 1.62
C PHE A 148 -15.25 2.22 0.96
N ARG A 149 -16.08 3.25 0.72
CA ARG A 149 -15.63 4.53 0.16
C ARG A 149 -14.58 5.20 1.05
N LEU A 150 -14.79 5.21 2.37
CA LEU A 150 -13.83 5.72 3.34
C LEU A 150 -12.51 4.94 3.29
N ALA A 151 -12.57 3.60 3.28
CA ALA A 151 -11.38 2.76 3.17
C ALA A 151 -10.60 3.00 1.86
N ALA A 152 -11.32 3.15 0.74
CA ALA A 152 -10.74 3.48 -0.54
C ALA A 152 -10.08 4.87 -0.53
N SER A 153 -10.75 5.89 0.04
CA SER A 153 -10.20 7.24 0.19
C SER A 153 -8.92 7.24 1.00
N TYR A 154 -8.93 6.64 2.20
CA TYR A 154 -7.72 6.55 3.03
C TYR A 154 -6.56 5.88 2.30
N THR A 155 -6.86 4.90 1.44
CA THR A 155 -5.85 4.23 0.62
C THR A 155 -5.34 5.15 -0.50
N THR A 156 -6.22 5.82 -1.25
CA THR A 156 -5.81 6.73 -2.33
C THR A 156 -5.04 7.93 -1.80
N ASP A 157 -5.49 8.51 -0.69
CA ASP A 157 -4.88 9.69 -0.07
C ASP A 157 -3.48 9.35 0.45
N ALA A 158 -3.31 8.17 1.05
CA ALA A 158 -1.99 7.68 1.49
C ALA A 158 -1.04 7.45 0.32
N ILE A 159 -1.53 6.84 -0.78
CA ILE A 159 -0.73 6.59 -1.98
C ILE A 159 -0.31 7.91 -2.64
N GLU A 160 -1.22 8.88 -2.70
CA GLU A 160 -0.93 10.20 -3.24
C GLU A 160 0.09 10.95 -2.38
N ALA A 161 -0.08 10.95 -1.05
CA ALA A 161 0.88 11.54 -0.12
C ALA A 161 2.28 10.91 -0.25
N MET A 162 2.36 9.57 -0.33
CA MET A 162 3.62 8.87 -0.58
C MET A 162 4.21 9.26 -1.95
N SER A 163 3.40 9.37 -3.00
CA SER A 163 3.85 9.79 -4.34
C SER A 163 4.41 11.21 -4.35
N HIS A 164 3.73 12.15 -3.68
CA HIS A 164 4.21 13.52 -3.53
C HIS A 164 5.52 13.59 -2.76
N PHE A 165 5.63 12.82 -1.67
CA PHE A 165 6.86 12.69 -0.91
C PHE A 165 8.01 12.13 -1.76
N MET A 166 7.76 11.08 -2.55
CA MET A 166 8.78 10.53 -3.45
C MET A 166 9.21 11.51 -4.54
N ASN A 167 8.29 12.31 -5.07
CA ASN A 167 8.63 13.35 -6.05
C ASN A 167 9.52 14.45 -5.45
N ALA A 168 9.46 14.69 -4.13
CA ALA A 168 10.36 15.60 -3.43
C ALA A 168 11.69 14.93 -3.05
N LEU A 169 11.66 13.64 -2.69
CA LEU A 169 12.82 12.89 -2.22
C LEU A 169 13.76 12.46 -3.36
N ILE A 170 13.21 12.04 -4.50
CA ILE A 170 14.00 11.51 -5.64
C ILE A 170 15.03 12.54 -6.13
N PRO A 171 14.64 13.80 -6.43
CA PRO A 171 15.60 14.77 -6.93
C PRO A 171 16.71 15.09 -5.92
N LEU A 172 16.38 15.11 -4.62
CA LEU A 172 17.37 15.31 -3.56
C LEU A 172 18.42 14.20 -3.55
N ILE A 173 17.99 12.94 -3.60
CA ILE A 173 18.93 11.81 -3.59
C ILE A 173 19.74 11.76 -4.89
N LEU A 174 19.14 12.11 -6.03
CA LEU A 174 19.85 12.23 -7.31
C LEU A 174 20.90 13.36 -7.29
N ALA A 175 20.60 14.52 -6.69
CA ALA A 175 21.58 15.59 -6.52
C ALA A 175 22.78 15.14 -5.66
N ILE A 176 22.52 14.36 -4.61
CA ILE A 176 23.58 13.76 -3.79
C ILE A 176 24.40 12.76 -4.60
N MET A 177 23.75 11.87 -5.37
CA MET A 177 24.43 10.94 -6.27
C MET A 177 25.32 11.67 -7.29
N ALA A 178 24.84 12.78 -7.86
CA ALA A 178 25.61 13.61 -8.78
C ALA A 178 26.84 14.24 -8.10
N SER A 179 26.69 14.75 -6.87
CA SER A 179 27.80 15.33 -6.10
C SER A 179 28.91 14.33 -5.77
N VAL A 180 28.56 13.05 -5.63
CA VAL A 180 29.51 11.96 -5.36
C VAL A 180 30.16 11.43 -6.65
N GLY A 181 29.67 11.82 -7.83
CA GLY A 181 30.20 11.42 -9.14
C GLY A 181 29.52 10.19 -9.77
N SER A 182 28.35 9.77 -9.27
CA SER A 182 27.60 8.60 -9.74
C SER A 182 26.72 8.91 -10.98
N ILE A 183 27.34 9.45 -12.03
CA ILE A 183 26.60 9.98 -13.21
C ILE A 183 25.89 8.85 -13.98
N THR A 184 26.45 7.64 -14.04
CA THR A 184 25.88 6.48 -14.74
C THR A 184 24.62 5.93 -14.05
N SER A 185 24.64 5.84 -12.71
CA SER A 185 23.48 5.41 -11.92
C SER A 185 22.35 6.46 -11.96
N LEU A 186 22.70 7.75 -12.01
CA LEU A 186 21.76 8.86 -12.11
C LEU A 186 20.86 8.76 -13.36
N ALA A 187 21.47 8.53 -14.53
CA ALA A 187 20.76 8.48 -15.81
C ALA A 187 19.82 7.27 -15.93
N PHE A 188 20.14 6.17 -15.24
CA PHE A 188 19.40 4.91 -15.35
C PHE A 188 18.26 4.78 -14.33
N PHE A 189 18.44 5.26 -13.08
CA PHE A 189 17.43 5.14 -12.02
C PHE A 189 16.30 6.18 -12.11
N HIS A 190 16.60 7.41 -12.55
CA HIS A 190 15.66 8.53 -12.51
C HIS A 190 14.31 8.25 -13.24
N PRO A 191 14.31 7.86 -14.54
CA PRO A 191 13.05 7.65 -15.26
C PRO A 191 12.30 6.39 -14.80
N ILE A 192 13.02 5.32 -14.46
CA ILE A 192 12.36 4.03 -14.16
C ILE A 192 11.70 4.05 -12.78
N ILE A 193 12.37 4.60 -11.77
CA ILE A 193 11.79 4.70 -10.42
C ILE A 193 10.55 5.60 -10.44
N LEU A 194 10.62 6.76 -11.11
CA LEU A 194 9.47 7.65 -11.27
C LEU A 194 8.32 6.96 -12.02
N PHE A 195 8.63 6.25 -13.10
CA PHE A 195 7.64 5.47 -13.84
C PHE A 195 6.95 4.42 -12.96
N LEU A 196 7.71 3.64 -12.19
CA LEU A 196 7.17 2.59 -11.33
C LEU A 196 6.30 3.16 -10.20
N ILE A 197 6.74 4.25 -9.56
CA ILE A 197 5.98 4.94 -8.51
C ILE A 197 4.66 5.48 -9.06
N HIS A 198 4.70 6.24 -10.16
CA HIS A 198 3.49 6.80 -10.74
C HIS A 198 2.53 5.71 -11.23
N THR A 199 3.07 4.69 -11.91
CA THR A 199 2.27 3.55 -12.39
C THR A 199 1.64 2.79 -11.23
N SER A 200 2.35 2.62 -10.10
CA SER A 200 1.79 1.94 -8.92
C SER A 200 0.58 2.69 -8.36
N GLY A 201 0.68 4.02 -8.23
CA GLY A 201 -0.41 4.83 -7.71
C GLY A 201 -1.63 4.85 -8.63
N VAL A 202 -1.41 4.98 -9.94
CA VAL A 202 -2.48 4.93 -10.95
C VAL A 202 -3.12 3.55 -11.00
N LEU A 203 -2.34 2.47 -11.02
CA LEU A 203 -2.84 1.10 -11.07
C LEU A 203 -3.74 0.80 -9.88
N ILE A 204 -3.33 1.18 -8.67
CA ILE A 204 -4.11 0.89 -7.47
C ILE A 204 -5.39 1.72 -7.48
N SER A 205 -5.26 3.02 -7.69
CA SER A 205 -6.38 3.96 -7.54
C SER A 205 -7.41 3.87 -8.67
N LYS A 206 -6.96 3.62 -9.92
CA LYS A 206 -7.80 3.64 -11.11
C LYS A 206 -8.19 2.25 -11.63
N VAL A 207 -7.51 1.18 -11.21
CA VAL A 207 -7.81 -0.18 -11.67
C VAL A 207 -8.19 -1.10 -10.51
N ILE A 208 -7.33 -1.25 -9.50
CA ILE A 208 -7.54 -2.24 -8.43
C ILE A 208 -8.73 -1.85 -7.53
N LEU A 209 -8.76 -0.62 -7.00
CA LEU A 209 -9.85 -0.17 -6.12
C LEU A 209 -11.23 -0.21 -6.82
N PRO A 210 -11.39 0.30 -8.07
CA PRO A 210 -12.66 0.17 -8.80
C PRO A 210 -13.10 -1.28 -9.04
N LEU A 211 -12.17 -2.19 -9.37
CA LEU A 211 -12.49 -3.61 -9.53
C LEU A 211 -12.94 -4.25 -8.21
N LEU A 212 -12.27 -3.94 -7.10
CA LEU A 212 -12.67 -4.41 -5.77
C LEU A 212 -14.04 -3.85 -5.36
N PHE A 213 -14.32 -2.59 -5.68
CA PHE A 213 -15.62 -1.96 -5.43
C PHE A 213 -16.73 -2.64 -6.23
N LEU A 214 -16.52 -2.85 -7.53
CA LEU A 214 -17.48 -3.51 -8.40
C LEU A 214 -17.73 -4.96 -7.96
N SER A 215 -16.68 -5.68 -7.54
CA SER A 215 -16.81 -7.00 -6.92
C SER A 215 -17.67 -6.96 -5.66
N ALA A 216 -17.41 -6.02 -4.74
CA ALA A 216 -18.18 -5.90 -3.51
C ALA A 216 -19.66 -5.62 -3.81
N LEU A 217 -19.95 -4.71 -4.74
CA LEU A 217 -21.30 -4.37 -5.15
C LEU A 217 -22.03 -5.58 -5.75
N LEU A 218 -21.40 -6.30 -6.68
CA LEU A 218 -22.01 -7.49 -7.30
C LEU A 218 -22.29 -8.59 -6.28
N HIS A 219 -21.41 -8.77 -5.29
CA HIS A 219 -21.64 -9.70 -4.20
C HIS A 219 -22.83 -9.29 -3.32
N ILE A 220 -22.95 -8.00 -2.96
CA ILE A 220 -24.09 -7.45 -2.21
C ILE A 220 -25.40 -7.61 -2.99
N VAL A 221 -25.39 -7.33 -4.30
CA VAL A 221 -26.56 -7.52 -5.16
C VAL A 221 -26.93 -9.02 -5.26
N SER A 222 -25.93 -9.90 -5.29
CA SER A 222 -26.16 -11.34 -5.31
C SER A 222 -26.70 -11.89 -3.99
N SER A 223 -26.46 -11.22 -2.86
CA SER A 223 -27.07 -11.59 -1.58
C SER A 223 -28.49 -11.07 -1.43
N LEU A 224 -28.88 -10.02 -2.17
CA LEU A 224 -30.26 -9.53 -2.24
C LEU A 224 -31.20 -10.44 -3.05
N ASN A 225 -30.67 -11.17 -4.03
CA ASN A 225 -31.48 -11.96 -4.96
C ASN A 225 -31.17 -13.46 -4.88
N GLU A 226 -32.17 -14.26 -4.54
CA GLU A 226 -32.03 -15.72 -4.47
C GLU A 226 -31.93 -16.39 -5.86
N HIS A 227 -32.51 -15.78 -6.90
CA HIS A 227 -32.66 -16.38 -8.24
C HIS A 227 -31.55 -15.96 -9.21
N TYR A 228 -31.11 -14.69 -9.16
CA TYR A 228 -30.10 -14.16 -10.09
C TYR A 228 -28.85 -13.75 -9.33
N LYS A 229 -27.83 -14.62 -9.35
CA LYS A 229 -26.56 -14.40 -8.63
C LYS A 229 -25.45 -14.05 -9.59
N ALA A 230 -24.83 -12.89 -9.39
CA ALA A 230 -23.61 -12.44 -10.07
C ALA A 230 -22.33 -12.80 -9.28
N THR A 231 -22.41 -13.72 -8.32
CA THR A 231 -21.31 -14.11 -7.41
C THR A 231 -20.06 -14.57 -8.15
N GLN A 232 -20.20 -15.30 -9.26
CA GLN A 232 -19.05 -15.75 -10.06
C GLN A 232 -18.33 -14.58 -10.73
N LEU A 233 -19.09 -13.63 -11.28
CA LEU A 233 -18.53 -12.42 -11.87
C LEU A 233 -17.84 -11.56 -10.81
N ALA A 234 -18.47 -11.41 -9.64
CA ALA A 234 -17.87 -10.71 -8.51
C ALA A 234 -16.51 -11.33 -8.12
N ASN A 235 -16.47 -12.66 -7.97
CA ASN A 235 -15.22 -13.38 -7.68
C ASN A 235 -14.17 -13.22 -8.79
N LEU A 236 -14.58 -13.21 -10.06
CA LEU A 236 -13.68 -12.99 -11.19
C LEU A 236 -13.04 -11.60 -11.12
N LEU A 237 -13.82 -10.54 -10.86
CA LEU A 237 -13.31 -9.18 -10.75
C LEU A 237 -12.34 -9.02 -9.57
N ARG A 238 -12.70 -9.57 -8.40
CA ARG A 238 -11.80 -9.61 -7.25
C ARG A 238 -10.50 -10.34 -7.58
N ASN A 239 -10.60 -11.54 -8.15
CA ASN A 239 -9.43 -12.34 -8.47
C ASN A 239 -8.55 -11.61 -9.50
N ALA A 240 -9.16 -10.98 -10.52
CA ALA A 240 -8.45 -10.15 -11.48
C ALA A 240 -7.70 -9.00 -10.80
N ALA A 241 -8.35 -8.26 -9.88
CA ALA A 241 -7.70 -7.19 -9.12
C ALA A 241 -6.48 -7.69 -8.34
N LEU A 242 -6.63 -8.79 -7.59
CA LEU A 242 -5.54 -9.38 -6.80
C LEU A 242 -4.42 -9.95 -7.69
N THR A 243 -4.76 -10.58 -8.82
CA THR A 243 -3.77 -11.10 -9.78
C THR A 243 -3.01 -9.97 -10.45
N ILE A 244 -3.69 -8.93 -10.93
CA ILE A 244 -3.04 -7.75 -11.53
C ILE A 244 -2.07 -7.12 -10.52
N MET A 245 -2.51 -6.95 -9.27
CA MET A 245 -1.67 -6.42 -8.19
C MET A 245 -0.45 -7.29 -7.92
N GLY A 246 -0.61 -8.61 -7.81
CA GLY A 246 0.50 -9.54 -7.58
C GLY A 246 1.48 -9.63 -8.75
N VAL A 247 0.98 -9.61 -9.99
CA VAL A 247 1.81 -9.56 -11.19
C VAL A 247 2.61 -8.26 -11.24
N PHE A 248 1.96 -7.12 -10.99
CA PHE A 248 2.64 -5.84 -10.97
C PHE A 248 3.70 -5.77 -9.86
N LEU A 249 3.42 -6.30 -8.66
CA LEU A 249 4.44 -6.44 -7.61
C LEU A 249 5.63 -7.29 -8.04
N THR A 250 5.37 -8.40 -8.74
CA THR A 250 6.44 -9.27 -9.26
C THR A 250 7.30 -8.53 -10.30
N ILE A 251 6.67 -7.78 -11.21
CA ILE A 251 7.38 -6.95 -12.21
C ILE A 251 8.19 -5.88 -11.50
N PHE A 252 7.58 -5.17 -10.54
CA PHE A 252 8.23 -4.12 -9.76
C PHE A 252 9.49 -4.63 -9.08
N LEU A 253 9.38 -5.73 -8.31
CA LEU A 253 10.52 -6.37 -7.66
C LEU A 253 11.55 -6.91 -8.66
N GLY A 254 11.10 -7.45 -9.80
CA GLY A 254 12.00 -7.92 -10.86
C GLY A 254 12.84 -6.80 -11.47
N VAL A 255 12.22 -5.67 -11.82
CA VAL A 255 12.89 -4.49 -12.35
C VAL A 255 13.89 -3.95 -11.33
N ILE A 256 13.45 -3.80 -10.08
CA ILE A 256 14.28 -3.40 -8.94
C ILE A 256 15.49 -4.30 -8.75
N SER A 257 15.29 -5.61 -8.84
CA SER A 257 16.33 -6.59 -8.58
C SER A 257 17.39 -6.60 -9.68
N VAL A 258 16.97 -6.50 -10.95
CA VAL A 258 17.88 -6.36 -12.10
C VAL A 258 18.67 -5.06 -12.00
N GLN A 259 18.00 -3.95 -11.66
CA GLN A 259 18.64 -2.65 -11.55
C GLN A 259 19.67 -2.60 -10.41
N GLY A 260 19.32 -3.10 -9.22
CA GLY A 260 20.25 -3.15 -8.10
C GLY A 260 21.45 -4.07 -8.33
N ALA A 261 21.28 -5.15 -9.14
CA ALA A 261 22.38 -6.02 -9.52
C ALA A 261 23.29 -5.42 -10.60
N ALA A 262 22.71 -4.75 -11.60
CA ALA A 262 23.46 -4.13 -12.70
C ALA A 262 24.39 -3.02 -12.20
N THR A 263 23.93 -2.19 -11.26
CA THR A 263 24.75 -1.11 -10.68
C THR A 263 25.86 -1.65 -9.78
N ALA A 264 25.61 -2.72 -9.02
CA ALA A 264 26.64 -3.38 -8.20
C ALA A 264 27.78 -4.02 -9.03
N ILE A 265 27.48 -4.45 -10.26
CA ILE A 265 28.47 -5.00 -11.20
C ILE A 265 29.27 -3.87 -11.86
N GLN A 266 28.62 -2.76 -12.24
CA GLN A 266 29.29 -1.60 -12.85
C GLN A 266 30.20 -0.84 -11.87
N ASP A 267 29.86 -0.84 -10.58
CA ASP A 267 30.66 -0.22 -9.52
C ASP A 267 31.71 -1.19 -8.90
N GLY A 268 31.96 -2.36 -9.50
CA GLY A 268 33.12 -3.21 -9.21
C GLY A 268 33.03 -4.13 -7.97
N ILE A 269 31.89 -4.21 -7.27
CA ILE A 269 31.73 -5.04 -6.06
C ILE A 269 30.78 -6.22 -6.33
N ALA A 270 31.17 -7.09 -7.25
CA ALA A 270 30.34 -8.19 -7.76
C ALA A 270 30.02 -9.30 -6.73
N LEU A 271 30.70 -9.38 -5.58
CA LEU A 271 30.74 -10.62 -4.79
C LEU A 271 29.78 -10.70 -3.58
N LYS A 272 29.15 -9.62 -3.12
CA LYS A 272 28.27 -9.68 -1.93
C LYS A 272 26.78 -9.48 -2.18
N THR A 273 26.37 -9.05 -3.39
CA THR A 273 24.95 -8.79 -3.73
C THR A 273 24.31 -9.93 -4.55
N ALA A 274 25.11 -10.75 -5.23
CA ALA A 274 24.62 -11.86 -6.07
C ALA A 274 23.82 -12.93 -5.28
N LYS A 275 24.09 -13.08 -3.97
CA LYS A 275 23.33 -13.99 -3.09
C LYS A 275 21.94 -13.47 -2.70
N PHE A 276 21.63 -12.19 -2.92
CA PHE A 276 20.31 -11.61 -2.64
C PHE A 276 19.30 -11.75 -3.80
N VAL A 277 19.77 -12.01 -5.01
CA VAL A 277 18.99 -11.81 -6.25
C VAL A 277 18.61 -13.12 -6.97
N THR A 278 19.19 -14.26 -6.60
CA THR A 278 19.12 -15.46 -7.47
C THR A 278 18.18 -16.57 -6.98
N GLY A 279 17.44 -16.36 -5.88
CA GLY A 279 16.78 -17.45 -5.16
C GLY A 279 15.35 -17.85 -5.58
N ASN A 280 14.38 -16.95 -5.63
CA ASN A 280 12.97 -17.35 -5.42
C ASN A 280 11.90 -16.54 -6.19
N PHE A 281 12.12 -16.19 -7.45
CA PHE A 281 11.24 -15.27 -8.20
C PHE A 281 9.95 -15.88 -8.79
N ILE A 282 9.35 -16.88 -8.14
CA ILE A 282 7.96 -17.31 -8.43
C ILE A 282 7.18 -17.30 -7.11
N PRO A 283 6.48 -16.19 -6.80
CA PRO A 283 5.76 -16.09 -5.54
C PRO A 283 4.58 -17.07 -5.53
N VAL A 284 4.60 -17.97 -4.56
CA VAL A 284 3.45 -18.81 -4.18
C VAL A 284 2.91 -18.22 -2.88
N ILE A 285 1.59 -18.02 -2.81
CA ILE A 285 0.88 -17.41 -1.68
C ILE A 285 1.36 -18.06 -0.37
N GLY A 286 2.04 -17.28 0.48
CA GLY A 286 2.73 -17.75 1.70
C GLY A 286 4.24 -17.46 1.72
N ARG A 287 4.97 -17.72 0.62
CA ARG A 287 6.41 -17.39 0.50
C ARG A 287 6.67 -15.89 0.39
N MET A 288 5.73 -15.15 -0.19
CA MET A 288 5.84 -13.69 -0.35
C MET A 288 6.02 -12.95 0.98
N PHE A 289 5.41 -13.41 2.08
CA PHE A 289 5.60 -12.78 3.39
C PHE A 289 7.00 -13.00 3.96
N THR A 290 7.52 -14.23 3.86
CA THR A 290 8.87 -14.56 4.34
C THR A 290 9.95 -13.94 3.46
N ASP A 291 9.75 -13.94 2.14
CA ASP A 291 10.68 -13.33 1.17
C ASP A 291 10.65 -11.79 1.28
N ALA A 292 9.49 -11.17 1.46
CA ALA A 292 9.37 -9.74 1.71
C ALA A 292 10.02 -9.35 3.04
N ALA A 293 9.77 -10.08 4.13
CA ALA A 293 10.39 -9.81 5.43
C ALA A 293 11.92 -9.93 5.38
N GLY A 294 12.45 -10.98 4.74
CA GLY A 294 13.88 -11.15 4.53
C GLY A 294 14.49 -10.03 3.67
N THR A 295 13.78 -9.59 2.63
CA THR A 295 14.21 -8.48 1.76
C THR A 295 14.19 -7.15 2.52
N VAL A 296 13.15 -6.86 3.32
CA VAL A 296 13.07 -5.66 4.17
C VAL A 296 14.21 -5.64 5.20
N MET A 297 14.46 -6.75 5.89
CA MET A 297 15.52 -6.82 6.90
C MET A 297 16.92 -6.58 6.30
N SER A 298 17.14 -7.08 5.09
CA SER A 298 18.40 -6.92 4.37
C SER A 298 18.55 -5.53 3.77
N ALA A 299 17.45 -4.98 3.26
CA ALA A 299 17.33 -3.60 2.80
C ALA A 299 17.63 -2.59 3.90
N SER A 300 17.15 -2.84 5.13
CA SER A 300 17.38 -1.96 6.28
C SER A 300 18.87 -1.78 6.62
N MET A 301 19.72 -2.78 6.36
CA MET A 301 21.16 -2.67 6.60
C MET A 301 21.87 -1.68 5.64
N LEU A 302 21.24 -1.37 4.49
CA LEU A 302 21.75 -0.43 3.50
C LEU A 302 21.37 1.02 3.83
N LEU A 303 20.45 1.24 4.77
CA LEU A 303 19.93 2.55 5.20
C LEU A 303 20.82 3.23 6.26
N LYS A 304 22.15 3.16 6.13
CA LYS A 304 23.06 3.90 7.03
C LYS A 304 23.19 5.38 6.66
N ASN A 305 22.68 5.79 5.50
CA ASN A 305 22.62 7.18 5.10
C ASN A 305 21.39 7.85 5.73
N THR A 306 21.63 8.96 6.42
CA THR A 306 20.63 9.75 7.12
C THR A 306 19.41 10.11 6.27
N ILE A 307 19.61 10.50 5.01
CA ILE A 307 18.50 10.90 4.12
C ILE A 307 17.66 9.69 3.71
N GLY A 308 18.30 8.53 3.56
CA GLY A 308 17.61 7.27 3.29
C GLY A 308 16.75 6.80 4.46
N LEU A 309 17.29 6.91 5.68
CA LEU A 309 16.56 6.58 6.90
C LEU A 309 15.35 7.51 7.09
N VAL A 310 15.55 8.82 6.95
CA VAL A 310 14.46 9.81 6.99
C VAL A 310 13.40 9.52 5.92
N GLY A 311 13.82 9.22 4.69
CA GLY A 311 12.92 8.85 3.60
C GLY A 311 12.03 7.65 3.93
N VAL A 312 12.64 6.57 4.42
CA VAL A 312 11.92 5.34 4.78
C VAL A 312 10.98 5.56 5.95
N VAL A 313 11.45 6.20 7.03
CA VAL A 313 10.63 6.46 8.22
C VAL A 313 9.43 7.32 7.87
N THR A 314 9.63 8.36 7.05
CA THR A 314 8.56 9.26 6.64
C THR A 314 7.53 8.54 5.77
N VAL A 315 7.95 7.76 4.76
CA VAL A 315 7.01 6.97 3.93
C VAL A 315 6.21 5.97 4.76
N LEU A 316 6.87 5.26 5.68
CA LEU A 316 6.19 4.32 6.55
C LEU A 316 5.20 5.05 7.47
N ALA A 317 5.58 6.20 8.03
CA ALA A 317 4.69 6.99 8.86
C ALA A 317 3.45 7.49 8.08
N ILE A 318 3.64 8.02 6.86
CA ILE A 318 2.55 8.45 5.96
C ILE A 318 1.56 7.29 5.71
N ALA A 319 2.06 6.07 5.52
CA ALA A 319 1.21 4.92 5.17
C ALA A 319 0.57 4.20 6.37
N LEU A 320 1.27 4.14 7.51
CA LEU A 320 0.85 3.32 8.66
C LEU A 320 -0.46 3.81 9.28
N PHE A 321 -0.65 5.13 9.43
CA PHE A 321 -1.87 5.65 10.03
C PHE A 321 -3.12 5.42 9.16
N PRO A 322 -3.12 5.71 7.85
CA PRO A 322 -4.20 5.32 6.96
C PRO A 322 -4.42 3.80 6.92
N ALA A 323 -3.34 3.00 6.96
CA ALA A 323 -3.46 1.54 7.00
C ALA A 323 -4.19 1.04 8.25
N ILE A 324 -3.92 1.64 9.42
CA ILE A 324 -4.65 1.33 10.66
C ILE A 324 -6.13 1.74 10.53
N LYS A 325 -6.45 2.90 9.97
CA LYS A 325 -7.85 3.30 9.73
C LYS A 325 -8.60 2.26 8.90
N VAL A 326 -8.03 1.84 7.76
CA VAL A 326 -8.63 0.82 6.90
C VAL A 326 -8.76 -0.52 7.64
N LEU A 327 -7.73 -0.92 8.39
CA LEU A 327 -7.73 -2.15 9.18
C LEU A 327 -8.84 -2.17 10.22
N VAL A 328 -9.03 -1.06 10.95
CA VAL A 328 -10.07 -0.92 11.99
C VAL A 328 -11.47 -1.07 11.39
N ILE A 329 -11.75 -0.45 10.24
CA ILE A 329 -13.04 -0.63 9.56
C ILE A 329 -13.25 -2.11 9.21
N GLY A 330 -12.23 -2.78 8.66
CA GLY A 330 -12.30 -4.21 8.33
C GLY A 330 -12.58 -5.09 9.56
N ILE A 331 -11.90 -4.81 10.67
CA ILE A 331 -12.09 -5.49 11.95
C ILE A 331 -13.52 -5.26 12.48
N ILE A 332 -14.05 -4.04 12.42
CA ILE A 332 -15.41 -3.74 12.89
C ILE A 332 -16.46 -4.56 12.16
N TYR A 333 -16.40 -4.63 10.83
CA TYR A 333 -17.34 -5.46 10.06
C TYR A 333 -17.16 -6.95 10.36
N LYS A 334 -15.91 -7.40 10.53
CA LYS A 334 -15.61 -8.80 10.85
C LYS A 334 -16.12 -9.19 12.23
N LEU A 335 -15.93 -8.33 13.23
CA LEU A 335 -16.43 -8.50 14.58
C LEU A 335 -17.96 -8.48 14.61
N ALA A 336 -18.60 -7.51 13.93
CA ALA A 336 -20.05 -7.47 13.83
C ALA A 336 -20.60 -8.78 13.26
N ALA A 337 -20.05 -9.25 12.13
CA ALA A 337 -20.47 -10.52 11.52
C ALA A 337 -20.27 -11.72 12.47
N ALA A 338 -19.13 -11.79 13.18
CA ALA A 338 -18.82 -12.88 14.09
C ALA A 338 -19.72 -12.89 15.34
N ILE A 339 -19.98 -11.73 15.94
CA ILE A 339 -20.83 -11.58 17.14
C ILE A 339 -22.29 -11.90 16.81
N LEU A 340 -22.75 -11.52 15.61
CA LEU A 340 -24.14 -11.71 15.20
C LEU A 340 -24.44 -13.11 14.65
N GLN A 341 -23.42 -13.86 14.21
CA GLN A 341 -23.58 -15.20 13.64
C GLN A 341 -24.34 -16.20 14.54
N PRO A 342 -24.17 -16.22 15.88
CA PRO A 342 -24.97 -17.06 16.77
C PRO A 342 -26.43 -16.62 16.93
N VAL A 343 -26.70 -15.32 16.75
CA VAL A 343 -28.05 -14.74 16.93
C VAL A 343 -28.97 -15.10 15.76
N GLY A 344 -28.39 -15.34 14.59
CA GLY A 344 -29.11 -15.85 13.44
C GLY A 344 -28.19 -16.03 12.23
N GLY A 345 -28.67 -16.72 11.21
CA GLY A 345 -28.06 -16.72 9.88
C GLY A 345 -28.73 -15.70 8.97
N GLY A 346 -28.20 -15.53 7.76
CA GLY A 346 -28.92 -14.86 6.68
C GLY A 346 -28.10 -13.89 5.84
N PRO A 347 -28.73 -13.32 4.80
CA PRO A 347 -28.07 -12.45 3.82
C PRO A 347 -27.33 -11.27 4.46
N VAL A 348 -27.88 -10.69 5.53
CA VAL A 348 -27.31 -9.53 6.22
C VAL A 348 -25.95 -9.86 6.84
N ILE A 349 -25.85 -10.91 7.66
CA ILE A 349 -24.60 -11.30 8.33
C ILE A 349 -23.56 -11.77 7.30
N THR A 350 -23.99 -12.50 6.27
CA THR A 350 -23.12 -12.88 5.14
C THR A 350 -22.58 -11.65 4.42
N THR A 351 -23.40 -10.60 4.25
CA THR A 351 -22.99 -9.35 3.62
C THR A 351 -21.95 -8.63 4.46
N LEU A 352 -22.13 -8.53 5.79
CA LEU A 352 -21.14 -7.94 6.70
C LEU A 352 -19.77 -8.63 6.62
N ASP A 353 -19.75 -9.97 6.65
CA ASP A 353 -18.51 -10.74 6.48
C ASP A 353 -17.88 -10.48 5.11
N LEU A 354 -18.69 -10.40 4.06
CA LEU A 354 -18.21 -10.15 2.70
C LEU A 354 -17.58 -8.76 2.54
N ILE A 355 -18.20 -7.75 3.13
CA ILE A 355 -17.67 -6.38 3.16
C ILE A 355 -16.34 -6.34 3.92
N SER A 356 -16.26 -7.02 5.08
CA SER A 356 -15.01 -7.08 5.85
C SER A 356 -13.86 -7.63 5.00
N LYS A 357 -14.09 -8.71 4.25
CA LYS A 357 -13.10 -9.32 3.34
C LYS A 357 -12.65 -8.35 2.26
N HIS A 358 -13.58 -7.59 1.68
CA HIS A 358 -13.23 -6.61 0.65
C HIS A 358 -12.45 -5.42 1.19
N ILE A 359 -12.75 -4.97 2.41
CA ILE A 359 -11.93 -3.96 3.10
C ILE A 359 -10.52 -4.49 3.39
N PHE A 360 -10.38 -5.77 3.77
CA PHE A 360 -9.06 -6.38 3.92
C PHE A 360 -8.28 -6.48 2.59
N TYR A 361 -8.96 -6.61 1.44
CA TYR A 361 -8.27 -6.52 0.14
C TYR A 361 -7.77 -5.10 -0.15
N ILE A 362 -8.53 -4.06 0.23
CA ILE A 362 -8.08 -2.67 0.15
C ILE A 362 -6.85 -2.45 1.05
N PHE A 363 -6.92 -2.92 2.30
CA PHE A 363 -5.79 -2.88 3.22
C PHE A 363 -4.54 -3.55 2.65
N ALA A 364 -4.69 -4.75 2.07
CA ALA A 364 -3.58 -5.45 1.42
C ALA A 364 -3.01 -4.66 0.24
N ALA A 365 -3.86 -3.99 -0.55
CA ALA A 365 -3.41 -3.14 -1.64
C ALA A 365 -2.56 -1.96 -1.16
N LEU A 366 -2.99 -1.29 -0.08
CA LEU A 366 -2.20 -0.23 0.54
C LEU A 366 -0.83 -0.74 1.00
N LEU A 367 -0.78 -1.86 1.72
CA LEU A 367 0.48 -2.44 2.18
C LEU A 367 1.43 -2.81 1.04
N VAL A 368 0.90 -3.37 -0.05
CA VAL A 368 1.70 -3.72 -1.24
C VAL A 368 2.34 -2.47 -1.83
N VAL A 369 1.61 -1.36 -1.95
CA VAL A 369 2.16 -0.10 -2.46
C VAL A 369 3.17 0.50 -1.51
N THR A 370 2.88 0.55 -0.21
CA THR A 370 3.86 1.01 0.78
C THR A 370 5.17 0.23 0.68
N MET A 371 5.09 -1.09 0.48
CA MET A 371 6.27 -1.93 0.29
C MET A 371 7.02 -1.60 -1.01
N MET A 372 6.32 -1.28 -2.10
CA MET A 372 6.95 -0.81 -3.34
C MET A 372 7.75 0.47 -3.12
N PHE A 373 7.14 1.45 -2.48
CA PHE A 373 7.77 2.74 -2.18
C PHE A 373 8.98 2.58 -1.27
N PHE A 374 8.86 1.73 -0.24
CA PHE A 374 9.98 1.35 0.63
C PHE A 374 11.16 0.80 -0.19
N PHE A 375 10.93 -0.18 -1.07
CA PHE A 375 12.01 -0.75 -1.88
C PHE A 375 12.61 0.24 -2.86
N ALA A 376 11.81 1.15 -3.42
CA ALA A 376 12.31 2.22 -4.28
C ALA A 376 13.32 3.10 -3.53
N ILE A 377 13.02 3.51 -2.30
CA ILE A 377 13.94 4.30 -1.47
C ILE A 377 15.21 3.50 -1.16
N VAL A 378 15.08 2.25 -0.73
CA VAL A 378 16.22 1.40 -0.35
C VAL A 378 17.24 1.30 -1.49
N ILE A 379 16.79 1.06 -2.72
CA ILE A 379 17.69 0.87 -3.87
C ILE A 379 18.37 2.16 -4.25
N LEU A 380 17.61 3.25 -4.24
CA LEU A 380 18.10 4.58 -4.54
C LEU A 380 19.18 5.01 -3.51
N VAL A 381 19.00 4.65 -2.23
CA VAL A 381 20.01 4.82 -1.17
C VAL A 381 21.20 3.88 -1.38
N ALA A 382 20.96 2.61 -1.71
CA ALA A 382 22.02 1.64 -1.96
C ALA A 382 22.92 2.06 -3.13
N ALA A 383 22.32 2.55 -4.23
CA ALA A 383 23.03 3.09 -5.37
C ALA A 383 23.86 4.34 -5.00
N SER A 384 23.34 5.21 -4.13
CA SER A 384 24.09 6.36 -3.61
C SER A 384 25.28 5.96 -2.73
N ASN A 385 25.13 4.96 -1.86
CA ASN A 385 26.16 4.58 -0.89
C ASN A 385 27.28 3.70 -1.50
N LEU A 386 26.95 2.89 -2.53
CA LEU A 386 27.95 2.08 -3.25
C LEU A 386 29.05 2.96 -3.87
N THR A 387 28.69 4.13 -4.43
CA THR A 387 29.67 5.07 -4.98
C THR A 387 30.59 5.68 -3.91
N LEU A 388 30.16 5.78 -2.65
CA LEU A 388 30.99 6.26 -1.54
C LEU A 388 32.02 5.23 -1.05
N MET A 389 31.76 3.93 -1.23
CA MET A 389 32.58 2.84 -0.69
C MET A 389 33.68 2.34 -1.65
N VAL A 390 33.67 2.80 -2.90
CA VAL A 390 34.67 2.47 -3.95
C VAL A 390 35.86 3.44 -3.93
N ARG A 391 35.86 4.44 -3.04
CA ARG A 391 37.01 5.33 -2.79
C ARG A 391 37.89 4.84 -1.66
#